data_AF-A0A926S5R3-F1
#
_entry.id   AF-A0A926S5R3-F1
#
_cell.length_a   1.000
_cell.length_b   1.000
_cell.length_c   1.000
_cell.angle_alpha   90.00
_cell.angle_beta   90.00
_cell.angle_gamma   90.00
#
_symmetry.space_group_name_H-M   'P 1'
#
loop_
_entity.id
_entity.type
_entity.pdbx_description
1 polymer ?
#
loop_
_entity_poly.entity_id
_entity_poly.type
_entity_poly.pdbx_seq_one_letter_code
_entity_poly.pdbx_strand_id
1 'polypeptide(L)'
;MTPATISICDIDEVVRREADEAQKKTEDTWYWGPVGNQQAHAVHCAVAIIKQHLDENGMVALDPCLEALRRQRQSFMDGSYDTDGYAAATVWAILQPLEACASGTAGSGKTRLGRLLQRRKARQILSSAPWAG
;
A
#
# COMPACT_ATOMS: atom_id res chain seq x y z
N MET A 1 17.16 17.39 7.51
CA MET A 1 16.78 16.66 6.28
C MET A 1 15.28 16.72 6.15
N THR A 2 14.76 17.08 4.98
CA THR A 2 13.32 17.01 4.70
C THR A 2 12.94 15.53 4.61
N PRO A 3 11.92 15.04 5.34
CA PRO A 3 11.49 13.65 5.22
C PRO A 3 11.07 13.37 3.78
N ALA A 4 11.48 12.22 3.23
CA ALA A 4 11.06 11.82 1.90
C ALA A 4 9.55 11.52 1.92
N THR A 5 8.82 12.00 0.92
CA THR A 5 7.37 11.83 0.83
C THR A 5 6.95 11.36 -0.56
N ILE A 6 5.99 10.44 -0.63
CA ILE A 6 5.39 9.96 -1.88
C ILE A 6 3.92 10.35 -1.95
N SER A 7 3.40 10.55 -3.15
CA SER A 7 1.96 10.76 -3.36
C SER A 7 1.21 9.43 -3.29
N ILE A 8 0.05 9.42 -2.64
CA ILE A 8 -0.82 8.24 -2.62
C ILE A 8 -1.26 7.79 -4.02
N CYS A 9 -1.25 8.68 -5.02
CA CYS A 9 -1.55 8.30 -6.41
C CYS A 9 -0.54 7.31 -6.99
N ASP A 10 0.69 7.33 -6.51
CA ASP A 10 1.78 6.49 -7.03
C ASP A 10 1.71 5.06 -6.44
N ILE A 11 0.93 4.85 -5.38
CA ILE A 11 0.70 3.55 -4.71
C ILE A 11 -0.71 2.98 -4.93
N ASP A 12 -1.67 3.81 -5.32
CA ASP A 12 -3.07 3.45 -5.59
C ASP A 12 -3.20 2.25 -6.55
N GLU A 13 -2.44 2.27 -7.65
CA GLU A 13 -2.52 1.21 -8.66
C GLU A 13 -2.11 -0.16 -8.11
N VAL A 14 -1.08 -0.21 -7.25
CA VAL A 14 -0.60 -1.46 -6.64
C VAL A 14 -1.61 -1.94 -5.62
N VAL A 15 -2.08 -1.06 -4.74
CA VAL A 15 -3.12 -1.41 -3.73
C VAL A 15 -4.37 -1.95 -4.40
N ARG A 16 -4.85 -1.29 -5.47
CA ARG A 16 -6.03 -1.73 -6.22
C ARG A 16 -5.83 -3.10 -6.85
N ARG A 17 -4.68 -3.33 -7.50
CA ARG A 17 -4.37 -4.64 -8.11
C ARG A 17 -4.40 -5.77 -7.08
N GLU A 18 -3.75 -5.57 -5.93
CA GLU A 18 -3.73 -6.56 -4.86
C GLU A 18 -5.13 -6.79 -4.26
N ALA A 19 -5.95 -5.74 -4.14
CA ALA A 19 -7.34 -5.85 -3.68
C ALA A 19 -8.22 -6.64 -4.66
N ASP A 20 -8.13 -6.35 -5.97
CA ASP A 20 -8.87 -7.06 -7.01
C ASP A 20 -8.46 -8.54 -7.08
N GLU A 21 -7.18 -8.83 -6.90
CA GLU A 21 -6.66 -10.21 -6.86
C GLU A 21 -7.15 -10.95 -5.60
N ALA A 22 -7.16 -10.29 -4.45
CA ALA A 22 -7.73 -10.84 -3.22
C ALA A 22 -9.21 -11.20 -3.37
N GLN A 23 -9.98 -10.32 -4.00
CA GLN A 23 -11.40 -10.54 -4.25
C GLN A 23 -11.61 -11.76 -5.16
N LYS A 24 -10.89 -11.84 -6.29
CA LYS A 24 -10.98 -13.00 -7.20
C LYS A 24 -10.66 -14.32 -6.48
N LYS A 25 -9.59 -14.35 -5.68
CA LYS A 25 -9.21 -15.54 -4.90
C LYS A 25 -10.25 -15.90 -3.83
N THR A 26 -10.94 -14.91 -3.29
CA THR A 26 -12.04 -15.11 -2.33
C THR A 26 -13.28 -15.67 -3.04
N GLU A 27 -13.61 -15.18 -4.23
CA GLU A 27 -14.69 -15.73 -5.05
C GLU A 27 -14.40 -17.18 -5.47
N ASP A 28 -13.14 -17.50 -5.78
CA ASP A 28 -12.64 -18.83 -6.11
C ASP A 28 -12.08 -19.61 -4.90
N THR A 29 -12.73 -19.50 -3.73
CA THR A 29 -12.29 -20.13 -2.47
C THR A 29 -12.07 -21.65 -2.61
N TRP A 30 -12.79 -22.33 -3.50
CA TRP A 30 -12.63 -23.77 -3.72
C TRP A 30 -11.24 -24.17 -4.25
N TYR A 31 -10.58 -23.28 -4.99
CA TYR A 31 -9.23 -23.49 -5.54
C TYR A 31 -8.15 -22.85 -4.66
N TRP A 32 -8.43 -21.69 -4.08
CA TRP A 32 -7.45 -20.91 -3.31
C TRP A 32 -7.54 -21.08 -1.79
N GLY A 33 -8.56 -21.78 -1.27
CA GLY A 33 -8.80 -21.91 0.16
C GLY A 33 -8.91 -20.53 0.84
N PRO A 34 -8.28 -20.32 2.00
CA PRO A 34 -8.37 -19.07 2.76
C PRO A 34 -7.50 -17.92 2.22
N VAL A 35 -6.71 -18.15 1.16
CA VAL A 35 -5.69 -17.19 0.68
C VAL A 35 -6.30 -15.85 0.29
N GLY A 36 -7.47 -15.84 -0.37
CA GLY A 36 -8.15 -14.60 -0.76
C GLY A 36 -8.47 -13.69 0.44
N ASN A 37 -8.97 -14.29 1.53
CA ASN A 37 -9.30 -13.55 2.77
C ASN A 37 -8.04 -12.99 3.45
N GLN A 38 -6.95 -13.75 3.45
CA GLN A 38 -5.68 -13.29 4.03
C GLN A 38 -5.02 -12.19 3.20
N GLN A 39 -5.07 -12.30 1.88
CA GLN A 39 -4.62 -11.24 0.99
C GLN A 39 -5.45 -9.96 1.20
N ALA A 40 -6.78 -10.08 1.29
CA ALA A 40 -7.66 -8.95 1.57
C ALA A 40 -7.34 -8.30 2.93
N HIS A 41 -7.10 -9.11 3.96
CA HIS A 41 -6.68 -8.64 5.27
C HIS A 41 -5.32 -7.92 5.22
N ALA A 42 -4.34 -8.48 4.51
CA ALA A 42 -3.02 -7.87 4.34
C ALA A 42 -3.09 -6.52 3.61
N VAL A 43 -3.90 -6.42 2.54
CA VAL A 43 -4.19 -5.16 1.86
C VAL A 43 -4.80 -4.15 2.83
N HIS A 44 -5.80 -4.55 3.61
CA HIS A 44 -6.45 -3.68 4.58
C HIS A 44 -5.46 -3.15 5.64
N CYS A 45 -4.63 -4.03 6.22
CA CYS A 45 -3.59 -3.63 7.17
C CYS A 45 -2.56 -2.67 6.56
N ALA A 46 -2.07 -2.97 5.36
CA ALA A 46 -1.11 -2.11 4.68
C ALA A 46 -1.70 -0.72 4.37
N VAL A 47 -2.94 -0.67 3.90
CA VAL A 47 -3.67 0.58 3.64
C VAL A 47 -3.89 1.38 4.93
N ALA A 48 -4.26 0.73 6.03
CA ALA A 48 -4.44 1.40 7.31
C ALA A 48 -3.14 2.09 7.77
N ILE A 49 -2.00 1.41 7.65
CA ILE A 49 -0.68 1.97 7.96
C ILE A 49 -0.38 3.17 7.05
N ILE A 50 -0.60 3.04 5.75
CA ILE A 50 -0.38 4.13 4.78
C ILE A 50 -1.22 5.36 5.15
N LYS A 51 -2.50 5.18 5.51
CA LYS A 51 -3.39 6.26 5.97
C LYS A 51 -2.89 6.94 7.25
N GLN A 52 -2.38 6.19 8.21
CA GLN A 52 -1.84 6.74 9.46
C GLN A 52 -0.65 7.68 9.22
N HIS A 53 0.09 7.47 8.12
CA HIS A 53 1.24 8.29 7.74
C HIS A 53 0.94 9.30 6.63
N LEU A 54 -0.33 9.48 6.28
CA LEU A 54 -0.79 10.38 5.25
C LEU A 54 -1.08 11.77 5.83
N ASP A 55 -0.56 12.81 5.19
CA ASP A 55 -0.84 14.20 5.56
C ASP A 55 -2.13 14.74 4.90
N GLU A 56 -2.55 15.94 5.29
CA GLU A 56 -3.70 16.66 4.71
C GLU A 56 -3.58 16.97 3.19
N ASN A 57 -2.41 16.73 2.61
CA ASN A 57 -2.10 16.92 1.20
C ASN A 57 -2.10 15.59 0.41
N GLY A 58 -2.30 14.45 1.06
CA GLY A 58 -2.25 13.14 0.42
C GLY A 58 -0.81 12.63 0.20
N MET A 59 0.14 13.17 0.94
CA MET A 59 1.54 12.76 0.94
C MET A 59 1.80 11.82 2.10
N VAL A 60 2.54 10.74 1.83
CA VAL A 60 2.89 9.74 2.83
C VAL A 60 4.33 9.98 3.29
N ALA A 61 4.55 10.08 4.59
CA ALA A 61 5.90 10.13 5.17
C ALA A 61 6.58 8.76 5.02
N LEU A 62 7.60 8.66 4.16
CA LEU A 62 8.15 7.37 3.72
C LEU A 62 8.83 6.59 4.85
N ASP A 63 9.75 7.20 5.59
CA ASP A 63 10.54 6.48 6.60
C ASP A 63 9.67 5.77 7.67
N PRO A 64 8.74 6.46 8.36
CA PRO A 64 7.89 5.81 9.36
C PRO A 64 6.90 4.82 8.74
N CYS A 65 6.39 5.10 7.53
CA CYS A 65 5.48 4.20 6.82
C CYS A 65 6.17 2.90 6.40
N LEU A 66 7.38 2.99 5.85
CA LEU A 66 8.20 1.84 5.48
C LEU A 66 8.55 0.99 6.71
N GLU A 67 8.90 1.62 7.83
CA GLU A 67 9.18 0.90 9.06
C GLU A 67 7.94 0.14 9.57
N ALA A 68 6.77 0.79 9.59
CA ALA A 68 5.52 0.17 10.01
C ALA A 68 5.10 -0.99 9.09
N LEU A 69 5.20 -0.81 7.76
CA LEU A 69 4.89 -1.86 6.80
C LEU A 69 5.87 -3.04 6.87
N ARG A 70 7.16 -2.79 7.11
CA ARG A 70 8.15 -3.87 7.34
C ARG A 70 7.83 -4.66 8.59
N ARG A 71 7.45 -3.99 9.69
CA ARG A 71 7.00 -4.66 10.93
C ARG A 71 5.73 -5.48 10.69
N GLN A 72 4.77 -4.95 9.94
CA GLN A 72 3.55 -5.68 9.57
C GLN A 72 3.86 -6.92 8.74
N ARG A 73 4.75 -6.80 7.74
CA ARG A 73 5.22 -7.95 6.96
C ARG A 73 5.89 -9.00 7.84
N GLN A 74 6.77 -8.59 8.74
CA GLN A 74 7.45 -9.51 9.66
C GLN A 74 6.45 -10.24 10.55
N SER A 75 5.43 -9.54 11.06
CA SER A 75 4.38 -10.18 11.85
C SER A 75 3.62 -11.27 11.09
N PHE A 76 3.45 -11.15 9.77
CA PHE A 76 2.88 -12.22 8.95
C PHE A 76 3.88 -13.36 8.69
N MET A 77 5.19 -13.07 8.54
CA MET A 77 6.21 -14.11 8.38
C MET A 77 6.48 -14.90 9.66
N ASP A 78 6.29 -14.28 10.83
CA ASP A 78 6.39 -14.93 12.13
C ASP A 78 5.17 -15.84 12.42
N GLY A 79 4.12 -15.72 11.59
CA GLY A 79 2.99 -16.65 11.57
C GLY A 79 3.43 -18.03 11.08
N SER A 80 3.04 -19.07 11.81
CA SER A 80 3.51 -20.45 11.59
C SER A 80 2.84 -21.20 10.43
N TYR A 81 2.01 -20.56 9.59
CA TYR A 81 1.28 -21.20 8.51
C TYR A 81 1.74 -20.73 7.12
N ASP A 82 1.85 -21.66 6.15
CA ASP A 82 2.19 -21.36 4.73
C ASP A 82 1.28 -20.29 4.10
N THR A 83 0.04 -20.23 4.58
CA THR A 83 -0.97 -19.26 4.16
C THR A 83 -0.60 -17.83 4.57
N ASP A 84 0.16 -17.66 5.66
CA ASP A 84 0.66 -16.36 6.11
C ASP A 84 1.78 -15.83 5.19
N GLY A 85 2.42 -16.71 4.42
CA GLY A 85 3.35 -16.37 3.35
C GLY A 85 2.72 -15.52 2.25
N TYR A 86 1.44 -15.76 1.92
CA TYR A 86 0.70 -14.93 0.96
C TYR A 86 0.42 -13.53 1.53
N ALA A 87 0.00 -13.44 2.79
CA ALA A 87 -0.20 -12.15 3.46
C ALA A 87 1.09 -11.32 3.49
N ALA A 88 2.22 -11.96 3.85
CA ALA A 88 3.53 -11.31 3.83
C ALA A 88 3.97 -10.87 2.42
N ALA A 89 3.71 -11.69 1.39
CA ALA A 89 4.00 -11.37 0.00
C ALA A 89 3.18 -10.17 -0.51
N THR A 90 1.91 -10.07 -0.11
CA THR A 90 1.04 -8.93 -0.46
C THR A 90 1.51 -7.63 0.19
N VAL A 91 1.88 -7.66 1.48
CA VAL A 91 2.48 -6.47 2.13
C VAL A 91 3.78 -6.09 1.42
N TRP A 92 4.59 -7.06 1.01
CA TRP A 92 5.81 -6.80 0.25
C TRP A 92 5.55 -6.16 -1.12
N ALA A 93 4.54 -6.62 -1.86
CA ALA A 93 4.16 -6.05 -3.15
C ALA A 93 3.79 -4.57 -3.03
N ILE A 94 3.09 -4.19 -1.95
CA ILE A 94 2.73 -2.79 -1.64
C ILE A 94 3.96 -2.00 -1.13
N LEU A 95 4.86 -2.63 -0.39
CA LEU A 95 6.07 -2.01 0.16
C LEU A 95 7.13 -1.70 -0.93
N GLN A 96 7.35 -2.59 -1.89
CA GLN A 96 8.37 -2.42 -2.94
C GLN A 96 8.38 -1.04 -3.65
N PRO A 97 7.25 -0.54 -4.17
CA PRO A 97 7.24 0.77 -4.83
C PRO A 97 7.59 1.91 -3.85
N LEU A 98 7.21 1.79 -2.57
CA LEU A 98 7.58 2.77 -1.55
C LEU A 98 9.10 2.76 -1.30
N GLU A 99 9.72 1.59 -1.24
CA GLU A 99 11.19 1.47 -1.10
C GLU A 99 11.94 2.01 -2.32
N ALA A 100 11.44 1.73 -3.53
CA ALA A 100 12.02 2.24 -4.78
C ALA A 100 11.94 3.78 -4.90
N CYS A 101 10.91 4.39 -4.28
CA CYS A 101 10.79 5.83 -4.18
C CYS A 101 11.72 6.43 -3.12
N ALA A 102 11.90 5.76 -1.97
CA ALA A 102 12.82 6.20 -0.93
C ALA A 102 14.30 6.14 -1.36
N SER A 103 14.67 5.17 -2.20
CA SER A 103 16.04 5.05 -2.74
C SER A 103 16.38 6.04 -3.85
N GLY A 104 15.46 6.93 -4.24
CA GLY A 104 15.73 7.98 -5.23
C GLY A 104 15.69 7.53 -6.70
N THR A 105 15.30 6.28 -6.98
CA THR A 105 15.10 5.77 -8.34
C THR A 105 13.83 6.31 -9.02
N ALA A 106 12.90 6.90 -8.25
CA ALA A 106 11.71 7.55 -8.78
C ALA A 106 11.96 9.05 -9.00
N GLY A 107 11.92 9.48 -10.26
CA GLY A 107 12.24 10.84 -10.71
C GLY A 107 11.62 11.97 -9.88
N SER A 108 12.47 12.62 -9.09
CA SER A 108 12.21 13.89 -8.40
C SER A 108 12.09 15.04 -9.41
N GLY A 109 10.89 15.24 -9.97
CA GLY A 109 10.67 16.28 -11.00
C GLY A 109 9.27 16.89 -11.03
N LYS A 110 8.50 16.85 -9.93
CA LYS A 110 7.12 17.37 -9.94
C LYS A 110 7.12 18.90 -9.70
N THR A 111 6.93 19.65 -10.79
CA THR A 111 6.67 21.10 -10.80
C THR A 111 5.54 21.48 -9.83
N ARG A 112 5.42 22.76 -9.44
CA ARG A 112 4.35 23.23 -8.53
C ARG A 112 2.94 22.85 -9.01
N LEU A 113 2.72 22.86 -10.32
CA LEU A 113 1.50 22.39 -10.99
C LEU A 113 1.32 20.87 -10.86
N GLY A 114 2.38 20.08 -11.06
CA GLY A 114 2.36 18.63 -10.86
C GLY A 114 1.96 18.23 -9.43
N ARG A 115 2.48 18.94 -8.42
CA ARG A 115 2.08 18.73 -7.01
C ARG A 115 0.62 19.08 -6.75
N LEU A 116 0.10 20.17 -7.32
CA LEU A 116 -1.31 20.55 -7.17
C LEU A 116 -2.27 19.56 -7.84
N LEU A 117 -1.93 19.07 -9.04
CA LEU A 117 -2.71 18.05 -9.73
C LEU A 117 -2.71 16.72 -8.97
N GLN A 118 -1.54 16.30 -8.47
CA GLN A 118 -1.46 15.10 -7.63
C GLN A 118 -2.21 15.27 -6.31
N ARG A 119 -2.20 16.45 -5.68
CA ARG A 119 -3.00 16.73 -4.46
C ARG A 119 -4.51 16.58 -4.72
N ARG A 120 -5.00 17.11 -5.84
CA ARG A 120 -6.42 16.98 -6.21
C ARG A 120 -6.79 15.52 -6.49
N LYS A 121 -5.93 14.79 -7.20
CA LYS A 121 -6.12 13.37 -7.49
C LYS A 121 -6.04 12.51 -6.22
N ALA A 122 -5.11 12.81 -5.31
CA ALA A 122 -4.96 12.15 -4.02
C ALA A 122 -6.23 12.31 -3.17
N ARG A 123 -6.77 13.53 -3.07
CA ARG A 123 -8.06 13.77 -2.40
C ARG A 123 -9.21 13.00 -3.04
N GLN A 124 -9.26 12.95 -4.37
CA GLN A 124 -10.27 12.19 -5.08
C GLN A 124 -10.17 10.69 -4.75
N ILE A 125 -8.98 10.10 -4.85
CA ILE A 125 -8.72 8.69 -4.50
C ILE A 125 -9.14 8.39 -3.06
N LEU A 126 -8.72 9.22 -2.09
CA LEU A 126 -9.09 9.07 -0.69
C LEU A 126 -10.61 9.15 -0.46
N SER A 127 -11.33 9.94 -1.26
CA SER A 127 -12.78 10.07 -1.15
C SER A 127 -13.58 8.99 -1.89
N SER A 128 -13.01 8.35 -2.90
CA SER A 128 -13.72 7.44 -3.80
C SER A 128 -13.31 5.98 -3.67
N ALA A 129 -12.17 5.69 -3.05
CA ALA A 129 -11.68 4.33 -2.98
C ALA A 129 -12.41 3.52 -1.89
N PRO A 130 -12.95 2.33 -2.22
CA PRO A 130 -13.61 1.47 -1.23
C PRO A 130 -12.63 0.96 -0.16
N TRP A 131 -11.34 0.90 -0.47
CA TRP A 131 -10.27 0.62 0.50
C TRP A 131 -9.91 1.84 1.36
N ALA A 132 -10.35 3.05 0.99
CA ALA A 132 -10.09 4.27 1.75
C ALA A 132 -11.05 4.50 2.94
N GLY A 133 -12.06 3.64 3.11
CA GLY A 133 -12.97 3.61 4.27
C GLY A 133 -12.31 3.40 5.62
#